data_AF-A0AA35Y2T7-F1
#
_entry.id   AF-A0AA35Y2T7-F1
#
_cell.length_a   1.000
_cell.length_b   1.000
_cell.length_c   1.000
_cell.angle_alpha   90.00
_cell.angle_beta   90.00
_cell.angle_gamma   90.00
#
_symmetry.space_group_name_H-M   'P 1'
#
loop_
_entity.id
_entity.type
_entity.pdbx_description
1 polymer ?
#
loop_
_entity_poly.entity_id
_entity_poly.type
_entity_poly.pdbx_seq_one_letter_code
_entity_poly.pdbx_strand_id
1 'polypeptide(L)'
;MPRIVEALLDGAAATKREVAVPTLGQVVQSTCYVIAPYNEYPQLGLLLKLLNSELAWSTRSEVLMVLGIMGALDPHVHKRNQQSLQGPLGDGTCATNDTGPHIQSSDELPMDFWTSFATSEDYFSTVAISSLIRILRDPYLSSYHQKFVGSLMFIFKSMGLGCVPYLPKVLPDFFHTICTCEDTLKEFITWKLGTLVSIVRQILYLVEQICMALKDEFRRYVPIILPCCIQVLRDAERCNDYTYVGDLLCTLEVFGGTLDEHMHLLLPALIRLFKVDASVDIRRAAIKTLIRLIPRVQVTGHISTLVHHLKLVLDGKNNELRKDVVDALCCLAHALGEDFTIFIPSIHKLLIKHRLRHKEFDHEIEGRLQRRRPLIVASVAAPKSI
;
A
#
# COMPACT_ATOMS: atom_id res chain seq x y z
N MET A 1 -14.45 -40.73 25.99
CA MET A 1 -14.66 -39.43 25.30
C MET A 1 -13.36 -38.72 24.90
N PRO A 2 -12.44 -38.32 25.80
CA PRO A 2 -11.33 -37.43 25.42
C PRO A 2 -10.37 -38.02 24.38
N ARG A 3 -10.06 -39.32 24.44
CA ARG A 3 -9.24 -40.02 23.43
C ARG A 3 -9.90 -40.16 22.06
N ILE A 4 -11.23 -40.24 22.02
CA ILE A 4 -12.00 -40.31 20.77
C ILE A 4 -11.99 -38.94 20.10
N VAL A 5 -12.19 -37.87 20.89
CA VAL A 5 -12.09 -36.49 20.40
C VAL A 5 -10.68 -36.17 19.89
N GLU A 6 -9.64 -36.60 20.60
CA GLU A 6 -8.24 -36.47 20.15
C GLU A 6 -7.99 -37.20 18.81
N ALA A 7 -8.50 -38.43 18.66
CA ALA A 7 -8.39 -39.19 17.42
C ALA A 7 -9.17 -38.60 16.24
N LEU A 8 -10.23 -37.82 16.51
CA LEU A 8 -10.99 -37.09 15.49
C LEU A 8 -10.27 -35.83 15.00
N LEU A 9 -9.47 -35.21 15.89
CA LEU A 9 -8.72 -33.98 15.61
C LEU A 9 -7.34 -34.24 15.01
N ASP A 10 -6.81 -35.45 15.18
CA ASP A 10 -5.56 -35.89 14.54
C ASP A 10 -5.75 -36.00 13.01
N GLY A 11 -5.42 -34.90 12.31
CA GLY A 11 -5.55 -34.78 10.85
C GLY A 11 -4.68 -35.75 10.06
N ALA A 12 -3.66 -36.36 10.68
CA ALA A 12 -2.65 -37.17 9.99
C ALA A 12 -3.12 -38.58 9.59
N ALA A 13 -4.20 -39.12 10.16
CA ALA A 13 -4.65 -40.49 9.89
C ALA A 13 -6.16 -40.58 9.57
N ALA A 14 -6.49 -40.63 8.28
CA ALA A 14 -7.87 -40.82 7.80
C ALA A 14 -8.53 -42.10 8.35
N THR A 15 -7.74 -43.18 8.45
CA THR A 15 -8.18 -44.47 9.01
C THR A 15 -8.57 -44.41 10.48
N LYS A 16 -7.91 -43.56 11.28
CA LYS A 16 -8.31 -43.33 12.68
C LYS A 16 -9.65 -42.61 12.76
N ARG A 17 -9.88 -41.63 11.88
CA ARG A 17 -11.15 -40.89 11.81
C ARG A 17 -12.33 -41.80 11.42
N GLU A 18 -12.12 -42.69 10.46
CA GLU A 18 -13.15 -43.66 10.03
C GLU A 18 -13.63 -44.57 11.16
N VAL A 19 -12.75 -44.93 12.09
CA VAL A 19 -13.12 -45.76 13.26
C VAL A 19 -13.60 -44.90 14.44
N ALA A 20 -13.03 -43.70 14.62
CA ALA A 20 -13.37 -42.82 15.74
C ALA A 20 -14.80 -42.26 15.65
N VAL A 21 -15.29 -41.93 14.45
CA VAL A 21 -16.65 -41.40 14.23
C VAL A 21 -17.73 -42.41 14.68
N PRO A 22 -17.78 -43.66 14.19
CA PRO A 22 -18.80 -44.63 14.63
C PRO A 22 -18.62 -45.01 16.10
N THR A 23 -17.38 -45.08 16.61
CA THR A 23 -17.12 -45.33 18.03
C THR A 23 -17.70 -44.21 18.91
N LEU A 24 -17.60 -42.94 18.47
CA LEU A 24 -18.23 -41.81 19.14
C LEU A 24 -19.76 -41.98 19.18
N GLY A 25 -20.37 -42.31 18.04
CA GLY A 25 -21.81 -42.56 17.95
C GLY A 25 -22.29 -43.65 18.88
N GLN A 26 -21.62 -44.80 18.88
CA GLN A 26 -21.97 -45.93 19.74
C GLN A 26 -21.86 -45.59 21.24
N VAL A 27 -20.80 -44.87 21.65
CA VAL A 27 -20.62 -44.46 23.04
C VAL A 27 -21.71 -43.48 23.46
N VAL A 28 -21.98 -42.45 22.65
CA VAL A 28 -23.01 -41.45 22.94
C VAL A 28 -24.39 -42.09 22.99
N GLN A 29 -24.71 -42.96 22.04
CA GLN A 29 -25.98 -43.70 21.99
C GLN A 29 -26.18 -44.61 23.21
N SER A 30 -25.14 -45.36 23.60
CA SER A 30 -25.24 -46.32 24.71
C SER A 30 -25.30 -45.66 26.08
N THR A 31 -24.72 -44.47 26.21
CA THR A 31 -24.66 -43.71 27.48
C THR A 31 -25.73 -42.64 27.59
N CYS A 32 -26.55 -42.45 26.54
CA CYS A 32 -27.52 -41.35 26.43
C CYS A 32 -26.88 -39.97 26.68
N TYR A 33 -25.63 -39.80 26.28
CA TYR A 33 -24.82 -38.61 26.57
C TYR A 33 -25.05 -37.51 25.50
N VAL A 34 -26.27 -37.00 25.43
CA VAL A 34 -26.78 -36.10 24.39
C VAL A 34 -26.55 -34.63 24.78
N ILE A 35 -26.25 -33.75 23.82
CA ILE A 35 -25.97 -32.30 23.95
C ILE A 35 -24.74 -31.93 24.82
N ALA A 36 -24.56 -32.56 25.98
CA ALA A 36 -23.42 -32.38 26.87
C ALA A 36 -22.05 -32.49 26.18
N PRO A 37 -21.82 -33.42 25.22
CA PRO A 37 -20.58 -33.44 24.44
C PRO A 37 -20.22 -32.10 23.78
N TYR A 38 -21.19 -31.33 23.29
CA TYR A 38 -20.92 -30.05 22.63
C TYR A 38 -20.43 -28.97 23.61
N ASN A 39 -20.81 -29.09 24.88
CA ASN A 39 -20.44 -28.15 25.93
C ASN A 39 -19.10 -28.53 26.57
N GLU A 40 -18.85 -29.83 26.76
CA GLU A 40 -17.60 -30.33 27.34
C GLU A 40 -16.46 -30.41 26.32
N TYR A 41 -16.78 -30.62 25.04
CA TYR A 41 -15.82 -30.68 23.95
C TYR A 41 -16.26 -29.79 22.77
N PRO A 42 -16.08 -28.46 22.86
CA PRO A 42 -16.51 -27.52 21.81
C PRO A 42 -15.89 -27.79 20.41
N GLN A 43 -14.74 -28.48 20.39
CA GLN A 43 -14.04 -28.91 19.17
C GLN A 43 -14.87 -29.90 18.32
N LEU A 44 -15.89 -30.55 18.90
CA LEU A 44 -16.83 -31.41 18.16
C LEU A 44 -17.65 -30.64 17.12
N GLY A 45 -17.72 -29.31 17.19
CA GLY A 45 -18.27 -28.47 16.11
C GLY A 45 -17.57 -28.65 14.76
N LEU A 46 -16.31 -29.13 14.77
CA LEU A 46 -15.53 -29.42 13.56
C LEU A 46 -16.06 -30.64 12.78
N LEU A 47 -16.94 -31.47 13.36
CA LEU A 47 -17.63 -32.54 12.62
C LEU A 47 -18.43 -32.00 11.43
N LEU A 48 -18.96 -30.77 11.53
CA LEU A 48 -19.64 -30.10 10.41
C LEU A 48 -18.70 -29.82 9.24
N LYS A 49 -17.42 -29.51 9.51
CA LYS A 49 -16.40 -29.34 8.47
C LYS A 49 -16.06 -30.65 7.77
N LEU A 50 -16.17 -31.78 8.48
CA LEU A 50 -15.95 -33.10 7.89
C LEU A 50 -17.05 -33.52 6.90
N LEU A 51 -18.26 -32.95 7.01
CA LEU A 51 -19.30 -33.14 5.99
C LEU A 51 -18.93 -32.46 4.66
N ASN A 52 -18.24 -31.32 4.74
CA ASN A 52 -17.85 -30.51 3.59
C ASN A 52 -16.46 -30.86 3.01
N SER A 53 -15.72 -31.80 3.63
CA SER A 53 -14.39 -32.23 3.18
C SER A 53 -14.47 -33.43 2.22
N GLU A 54 -13.40 -33.73 1.47
CA GLU A 54 -13.28 -34.84 0.51
C GLU A 54 -13.28 -36.25 1.15
N LEU A 55 -14.17 -36.54 2.09
CA LEU A 55 -14.36 -37.88 2.67
C LEU A 55 -15.30 -38.75 1.84
N ALA A 56 -15.12 -40.07 1.92
CA ALA A 56 -16.02 -41.06 1.35
C ALA A 56 -17.45 -40.92 1.92
N TRP A 57 -18.46 -41.24 1.11
CA TRP A 57 -19.88 -41.14 1.49
C TRP A 57 -20.21 -41.92 2.76
N SER A 58 -19.61 -43.10 2.95
CA SER A 58 -19.76 -43.93 4.16
C SER A 58 -19.41 -43.15 5.43
N THR A 59 -18.26 -42.48 5.44
CA THR A 59 -17.80 -41.69 6.59
C THR A 59 -18.68 -40.46 6.82
N ARG A 60 -19.14 -39.80 5.76
CA ARG A 60 -20.08 -38.66 5.87
C ARG A 60 -21.43 -39.09 6.45
N SER A 61 -21.95 -40.24 6.04
CA SER A 61 -23.19 -40.80 6.57
C SER A 61 -23.07 -41.11 8.07
N GLU A 62 -21.92 -41.66 8.50
CA GLU A 62 -21.63 -41.90 9.91
C GLU A 62 -21.55 -40.59 10.71
N VAL A 63 -20.91 -39.54 10.18
CA VAL A 63 -20.88 -38.21 10.82
C VAL A 63 -22.29 -37.65 10.98
N LEU A 64 -23.16 -37.79 9.97
CA LEU A 64 -24.57 -37.37 10.07
C LEU A 64 -25.32 -38.15 11.16
N MET A 65 -25.12 -39.47 11.25
CA MET A 65 -25.75 -40.28 12.29
C MET A 65 -25.29 -39.84 13.69
N VAL A 66 -23.98 -39.61 13.87
CA VAL A 66 -23.41 -39.15 15.15
C VAL A 66 -23.97 -37.79 15.55
N LEU A 67 -24.07 -36.84 14.61
CA LEU A 67 -24.70 -35.53 14.86
C LEU A 67 -26.17 -35.67 15.25
N GLY A 68 -26.91 -36.59 14.60
CA GLY A 68 -28.29 -36.90 14.95
C GLY A 68 -28.43 -37.48 16.37
N ILE A 69 -27.53 -38.40 16.74
CA ILE A 69 -27.49 -39.02 18.07
C ILE A 69 -27.12 -38.01 19.16
N MET A 70 -26.18 -37.09 18.88
CA MET A 70 -25.77 -36.03 19.81
C MET A 70 -26.83 -34.95 20.01
N GLY A 71 -27.79 -34.85 19.10
CA GLY A 71 -28.91 -33.92 19.17
C GLY A 71 -28.63 -32.55 18.53
N ALA A 72 -29.70 -31.83 18.20
CA ALA A 72 -29.60 -30.50 17.63
C ALA A 72 -29.03 -29.50 18.66
N LEU A 73 -28.00 -28.77 18.25
CA LEU A 73 -27.39 -27.72 19.05
C LEU A 73 -28.00 -26.36 18.70
N ASP A 74 -28.36 -25.58 19.73
CA ASP A 74 -28.85 -24.23 19.56
C ASP A 74 -27.76 -23.32 18.92
N PRO A 75 -28.09 -22.49 17.90
CA PRO A 75 -27.12 -21.62 17.23
C PRO A 75 -26.39 -20.63 18.15
N HIS A 76 -27.06 -20.10 19.18
CA HIS A 76 -26.46 -19.19 20.16
C HIS A 76 -25.50 -19.92 21.09
N VAL A 77 -25.86 -21.13 21.52
CA VAL A 77 -24.98 -21.99 22.33
C VAL A 77 -23.75 -22.40 21.51
N HIS A 78 -23.94 -22.75 20.23
CA HIS A 78 -22.83 -23.04 19.33
C HIS A 78 -21.87 -21.85 19.17
N LYS A 79 -22.39 -20.64 18.95
CA LYS A 79 -21.58 -19.42 18.81
C LYS A 79 -20.78 -19.11 20.09
N ARG A 80 -21.39 -19.30 21.27
CA ARG A 80 -20.71 -19.16 22.56
C ARG A 80 -19.59 -20.20 22.73
N ASN A 81 -19.83 -21.45 22.35
CA ASN A 81 -18.85 -22.53 22.43
C ASN A 81 -17.66 -22.30 21.47
N GLN A 82 -17.91 -21.73 20.28
CA GLN A 82 -16.85 -21.33 19.34
C GLN A 82 -15.98 -20.19 19.87
N GLN A 83 -16.58 -19.17 20.50
CA GLN A 83 -15.84 -18.07 21.13
C GLN A 83 -14.94 -18.57 22.28
N SER A 84 -15.39 -19.59 23.02
CA SER A 84 -14.57 -20.22 24.07
C SER A 84 -13.35 -21.00 23.55
N LEU A 85 -13.31 -21.36 22.26
CA LEU A 85 -12.14 -21.97 21.61
C LEU A 85 -11.08 -20.94 21.19
N GLN A 86 -11.47 -19.66 21.09
CA GLN A 86 -10.58 -18.54 20.83
C GLN A 86 -10.15 -17.93 22.19
N GLY A 87 -9.04 -18.42 22.74
CA GLY A 87 -8.52 -17.91 24.01
C GLY A 87 -8.16 -16.39 23.96
N PRO A 88 -8.07 -15.72 25.12
CA PRO A 88 -7.95 -14.26 25.21
C PRO A 88 -6.50 -13.77 25.11
N LEU A 89 -6.16 -13.06 24.02
CA LEU A 89 -5.07 -12.08 23.97
C LEU A 89 -5.41 -10.98 22.96
N GLY A 90 -5.63 -9.75 23.46
CA GLY A 90 -5.40 -8.51 22.71
C GLY A 90 -6.61 -7.66 22.33
N ASP A 91 -7.25 -7.07 23.35
CA ASP A 91 -7.47 -5.61 23.49
C ASP A 91 -8.92 -5.22 23.78
N GLY A 92 -9.06 -4.44 24.85
CA GLY A 92 -10.33 -4.09 25.46
C GLY A 92 -10.87 -2.77 24.97
N THR A 93 -12.16 -2.72 24.65
CA THR A 93 -13.05 -1.70 25.20
C THR A 93 -14.49 -2.19 25.15
N CYS A 94 -15.17 -2.06 26.28
CA CYS A 94 -16.57 -2.41 26.46
C CYS A 94 -17.50 -1.25 26.05
N ALA A 95 -18.60 -1.63 25.39
CA ALA A 95 -19.98 -1.26 25.72
C ALA A 95 -20.74 -0.22 24.85
N THR A 96 -22.02 -0.61 24.70
CA THR A 96 -23.27 0.15 24.43
C THR A 96 -23.55 0.66 23.01
N ASN A 97 -24.31 -0.12 22.21
CA ASN A 97 -25.79 0.02 22.15
C ASN A 97 -26.44 -0.99 21.18
N ASP A 98 -27.54 -1.57 21.66
CA ASP A 98 -28.50 -2.43 20.97
C ASP A 98 -29.15 -1.79 19.74
N THR A 99 -29.36 -2.57 18.67
CA THR A 99 -30.69 -2.81 18.02
C THR A 99 -30.60 -3.97 17.00
N GLY A 100 -31.19 -5.13 17.31
CA GLY A 100 -31.84 -6.08 16.36
C GLY A 100 -30.99 -6.93 15.38
N PRO A 101 -31.43 -8.14 14.96
CA PRO A 101 -30.54 -9.31 14.95
C PRO A 101 -30.22 -9.97 13.59
N HIS A 102 -29.00 -10.54 13.53
CA HIS A 102 -28.56 -11.79 12.87
C HIS A 102 -28.75 -11.95 11.35
N ILE A 103 -27.75 -12.39 10.56
CA ILE A 103 -27.12 -13.72 10.59
C ILE A 103 -25.69 -13.62 10.02
N GLN A 104 -24.67 -14.04 10.78
CA GLN A 104 -23.35 -14.39 10.22
C GLN A 104 -22.88 -15.68 10.89
N SER A 105 -22.84 -16.76 10.10
CA SER A 105 -22.21 -18.04 10.40
C SER A 105 -20.71 -17.92 10.11
N SER A 106 -19.90 -18.02 11.16
CA SER A 106 -18.44 -17.97 11.09
C SER A 106 -17.90 -19.32 10.67
N ASP A 107 -17.47 -19.40 9.41
CA ASP A 107 -16.47 -20.38 8.97
C ASP A 107 -15.77 -19.90 7.68
N GLU A 108 -15.31 -18.65 7.65
CA GLU A 108 -14.40 -18.18 6.62
C GLU A 108 -13.32 -17.31 7.25
N LEU A 109 -12.06 -17.63 6.94
CA LEU A 109 -10.88 -16.80 7.18
C LEU A 109 -11.16 -15.35 6.74
N PRO A 110 -10.54 -14.33 7.36
CA PRO A 110 -11.04 -12.94 7.41
C PRO A 110 -11.50 -12.37 6.06
N MET A 111 -12.77 -12.63 5.71
CA MET A 111 -13.50 -12.01 4.60
C MET A 111 -13.82 -10.55 4.92
N ASP A 112 -13.65 -10.13 6.17
CA ASP A 112 -13.91 -8.79 6.69
C ASP A 112 -13.09 -7.67 6.03
N PHE A 113 -11.99 -8.01 5.34
CA PHE A 113 -11.19 -7.02 4.61
C PHE A 113 -11.65 -6.80 3.17
N TRP A 114 -12.37 -7.74 2.55
CA TRP A 114 -12.84 -7.65 1.16
C TRP A 114 -14.27 -7.10 1.05
N THR A 115 -15.09 -7.26 2.08
CA THR A 115 -16.48 -6.77 2.14
C THR A 115 -16.61 -5.25 2.15
N SER A 116 -15.56 -4.52 2.51
CA SER A 116 -15.57 -3.03 2.55
C SER A 116 -15.64 -2.35 1.16
N PHE A 117 -15.51 -3.10 0.05
CA PHE A 117 -15.64 -2.57 -1.31
C PHE A 117 -16.97 -2.94 -2.00
N ALA A 118 -17.88 -3.63 -1.32
CA ALA A 118 -19.14 -4.10 -1.90
C ALA A 118 -20.20 -3.00 -1.96
N THR A 119 -20.00 -1.98 -2.80
CA THR A 119 -21.13 -1.30 -3.45
C THR A 119 -21.71 -2.25 -4.50
N SER A 120 -23.04 -2.29 -4.67
CA SER A 120 -23.78 -3.37 -5.37
C SER A 120 -23.32 -3.71 -6.80
N GLU A 121 -22.54 -2.84 -7.46
CA GLU A 121 -22.05 -3.04 -8.82
C GLU A 121 -20.73 -3.85 -8.90
N ASP A 122 -19.90 -3.84 -7.86
CA ASP A 122 -18.57 -4.47 -7.86
C ASP A 122 -18.50 -5.81 -7.09
N TYR A 123 -19.66 -6.29 -6.61
CA TYR A 123 -19.78 -7.53 -5.83
C TYR A 123 -19.24 -8.75 -6.59
N PHE A 124 -19.67 -8.94 -7.84
CA PHE A 124 -19.28 -10.10 -8.64
C PHE A 124 -17.78 -10.13 -8.93
N SER A 125 -17.20 -8.97 -9.23
CA SER A 125 -15.77 -8.81 -9.48
C SER A 125 -14.95 -9.12 -8.23
N THR A 126 -15.39 -8.61 -7.07
CA THR A 126 -14.73 -8.86 -5.78
C THR A 126 -14.71 -10.34 -5.42
N VAL A 127 -15.87 -11.01 -5.54
CA VAL A 127 -16.00 -12.45 -5.25
C VAL A 127 -15.16 -13.28 -6.23
N ALA A 128 -15.17 -12.92 -7.52
CA ALA A 128 -14.36 -13.59 -8.54
C ALA A 128 -12.85 -13.44 -8.26
N ILE A 129 -12.38 -12.22 -7.98
CA ILE A 129 -10.97 -11.94 -7.65
C ILE A 129 -10.55 -12.69 -6.38
N SER A 130 -11.36 -12.62 -5.31
CA SER A 130 -11.07 -13.32 -4.04
C SER A 130 -10.95 -14.83 -4.23
N SER A 131 -11.86 -15.42 -5.00
CA SER A 131 -11.85 -16.85 -5.34
C SER A 131 -10.61 -17.23 -6.14
N LEU A 132 -10.22 -16.40 -7.13
CA LEU A 132 -9.04 -16.63 -7.95
C LEU A 132 -7.72 -16.56 -7.15
N ILE A 133 -7.61 -15.61 -6.22
CA ILE A 133 -6.43 -15.49 -5.33
C ILE A 133 -6.32 -16.71 -4.41
N ARG A 134 -7.45 -17.19 -3.87
CA ARG A 134 -7.46 -18.38 -3.01
C ARG A 134 -6.91 -19.61 -3.74
N ILE A 135 -7.24 -19.75 -5.02
CA ILE A 135 -6.73 -20.84 -5.86
C ILE A 135 -5.26 -20.63 -6.23
N LEU A 136 -4.83 -19.40 -6.46
CA LEU A 136 -3.42 -19.06 -6.73
C LEU A 136 -2.50 -19.41 -5.55
N ARG A 137 -3.01 -19.32 -4.31
CA ARG A 137 -2.27 -19.69 -3.09
C ARG A 137 -2.09 -21.20 -2.91
N ASP A 138 -2.85 -22.03 -3.62
CA ASP A 138 -2.77 -23.49 -3.47
C ASP A 138 -1.68 -24.08 -4.39
N PRO A 139 -0.60 -24.66 -3.81
CA PRO A 139 0.48 -25.25 -4.59
C PRO A 139 0.08 -26.53 -5.33
N TYR A 140 -1.00 -27.22 -4.92
CA TYR A 140 -1.46 -28.46 -5.56
C TYR A 140 -2.14 -28.21 -6.92
N LEU A 141 -2.51 -26.96 -7.22
CA LEU A 141 -3.21 -26.55 -8.46
C LEU A 141 -2.31 -25.82 -9.47
N SER A 142 -0.98 -26.01 -9.38
CA SER A 142 0.03 -25.32 -10.20
C SER A 142 -0.21 -25.42 -11.71
N SER A 143 -0.72 -26.55 -12.21
CA SER A 143 -1.05 -26.77 -13.62
C SER A 143 -2.10 -25.81 -14.17
N TYR A 144 -2.96 -25.26 -13.30
CA TYR A 144 -4.01 -24.33 -13.67
C TYR A 144 -3.64 -22.86 -13.44
N HIS A 145 -2.51 -22.57 -12.77
CA HIS A 145 -2.07 -21.20 -12.46
C HIS A 145 -1.98 -20.32 -13.71
N GLN A 146 -1.49 -20.86 -14.84
CA GLN A 146 -1.49 -20.18 -16.15
C GLN A 146 -2.88 -19.64 -16.53
N LYS A 147 -3.92 -20.47 -16.41
CA LYS A 147 -5.30 -20.12 -16.77
C LYS A 147 -5.90 -19.11 -15.78
N PHE A 148 -5.61 -19.27 -14.49
CA PHE A 148 -6.10 -18.34 -13.46
C PHE A 148 -5.52 -16.95 -13.62
N VAL A 149 -4.21 -16.83 -13.84
CA VAL A 149 -3.55 -15.55 -14.12
C VAL A 149 -4.12 -14.90 -15.38
N GLY A 150 -4.39 -15.69 -16.43
CA GLY A 150 -5.06 -15.22 -17.64
C GLY A 150 -6.45 -14.63 -17.37
N SER A 151 -7.29 -15.34 -16.61
CA SER A 151 -8.64 -14.89 -16.24
C SER A 151 -8.63 -13.66 -15.33
N LEU A 152 -7.73 -13.61 -14.35
CA LEU A 152 -7.57 -12.47 -13.46
C LEU A 152 -7.16 -11.21 -14.23
N MET A 153 -6.23 -11.35 -15.19
CA MET A 153 -5.84 -10.24 -16.05
C MET A 153 -6.96 -9.81 -17.01
N PHE A 154 -7.80 -10.75 -17.46
CA PHE A 154 -8.99 -10.42 -18.26
C PHE A 154 -10.00 -9.59 -17.46
N ILE A 155 -10.25 -9.97 -16.20
CA ILE A 155 -11.11 -9.21 -15.28
C ILE A 155 -10.53 -7.80 -15.05
N PHE A 156 -9.23 -7.67 -14.78
CA PHE A 156 -8.60 -6.36 -14.64
C PHE A 156 -8.67 -5.52 -15.91
N LYS A 157 -8.55 -6.14 -17.08
CA LYS A 157 -8.72 -5.46 -18.37
C LYS A 157 -10.17 -4.99 -18.58
N SER A 158 -11.17 -5.78 -18.18
CA SER A 158 -12.58 -5.40 -18.32
C SER A 158 -13.01 -4.34 -17.31
N MET A 159 -12.42 -4.35 -16.11
CA MET A 159 -12.69 -3.37 -15.05
C MET A 159 -11.95 -2.05 -15.25
N GLY A 160 -10.86 -2.02 -16.01
CA GLY A 160 -10.06 -0.82 -16.24
C GLY A 160 -9.57 -0.20 -14.94
N LEU A 161 -10.08 0.98 -14.57
CA LEU A 161 -9.70 1.71 -13.35
C LEU A 161 -10.32 1.13 -12.09
N GLY A 162 -11.40 0.36 -12.21
CA GLY A 162 -12.02 -0.33 -11.07
C GLY A 162 -11.12 -1.40 -10.44
N CYS A 163 -10.00 -1.80 -11.08
CA CYS A 163 -9.09 -2.80 -10.52
C CYS A 163 -8.12 -2.26 -9.44
N VAL A 164 -7.94 -0.93 -9.36
CA VAL A 164 -6.97 -0.27 -8.45
C VAL A 164 -7.10 -0.64 -6.98
N PRO A 165 -8.32 -0.76 -6.41
CA PRO A 165 -8.48 -1.13 -5.00
C PRO A 165 -8.05 -2.57 -4.70
N TYR A 166 -8.06 -3.44 -5.71
CA TYR A 166 -7.77 -4.87 -5.58
C TYR A 166 -6.29 -5.20 -5.77
N LEU A 167 -5.57 -4.37 -6.54
CA LEU A 167 -4.14 -4.44 -6.83
C LEU A 167 -3.23 -4.67 -5.60
N PRO A 168 -3.30 -3.86 -4.52
CA PRO A 168 -2.41 -4.02 -3.37
C PRO A 168 -2.63 -5.34 -2.61
N LYS A 169 -3.80 -5.98 -2.76
CA LYS A 169 -4.10 -7.28 -2.15
C LYS A 169 -3.63 -8.46 -3.00
N VAL A 170 -3.66 -8.28 -4.32
CA VAL A 170 -3.37 -9.31 -5.32
C VAL A 170 -1.86 -9.42 -5.59
N LEU A 171 -1.14 -8.30 -5.60
CA LEU A 171 0.30 -8.22 -5.90
C LEU A 171 1.17 -9.11 -5.00
N PRO A 172 1.02 -9.13 -3.66
CA PRO A 172 1.84 -9.97 -2.78
C PRO A 172 1.74 -11.46 -3.12
N ASP A 173 0.52 -11.93 -3.43
CA ASP A 173 0.27 -13.32 -3.82
C ASP A 173 0.90 -13.65 -5.18
N PHE A 174 0.82 -12.73 -6.14
CA PHE A 174 1.52 -12.87 -7.42
C PHE A 174 3.03 -12.95 -7.25
N PHE A 175 3.64 -12.09 -6.44
CA PHE A 175 5.08 -12.12 -6.20
C PHE A 175 5.52 -13.42 -5.50
N HIS A 176 4.71 -13.90 -4.55
CA HIS A 176 4.96 -15.19 -3.92
C HIS A 176 4.90 -16.34 -4.95
N THR A 177 3.89 -16.38 -5.81
CA THR A 177 3.76 -17.37 -6.89
C THR A 177 4.94 -17.30 -7.88
N ILE A 178 5.41 -16.09 -8.24
CA ILE A 178 6.59 -15.92 -9.11
C ILE A 178 7.84 -16.52 -8.47
N CYS A 179 8.01 -16.38 -7.15
CA CYS A 179 9.17 -16.93 -6.44
C CYS A 179 9.14 -18.46 -6.32
N THR A 180 7.95 -19.08 -6.32
CA THR A 180 7.78 -20.53 -6.08
C THR A 180 7.57 -21.38 -7.33
N CYS A 181 7.35 -20.78 -8.50
CA CYS A 181 6.96 -21.50 -9.73
C CYS A 181 8.11 -21.81 -10.71
N GLU A 182 7.84 -22.66 -11.69
CA GLU A 182 8.73 -22.96 -12.83
C GLU A 182 8.90 -21.75 -13.78
N ASP A 183 10.01 -21.72 -14.52
CA ASP A 183 10.46 -20.54 -15.28
C ASP A 183 9.51 -20.13 -16.43
N THR A 184 8.78 -21.08 -17.02
CA THR A 184 7.78 -20.80 -18.08
C THR A 184 6.56 -20.02 -17.57
N LEU A 185 6.16 -20.25 -16.31
CA LEU A 185 5.08 -19.51 -15.66
C LEU A 185 5.57 -18.15 -15.16
N LYS A 186 6.83 -18.03 -14.76
CA LYS A 186 7.45 -16.73 -14.41
C LYS A 186 7.44 -15.76 -15.59
N GLU A 187 7.85 -16.20 -16.78
CA GLU A 187 7.83 -15.34 -17.98
C GLU A 187 6.41 -14.89 -18.34
N PHE A 188 5.44 -15.81 -18.27
CA PHE A 188 4.03 -15.50 -18.55
C PHE A 188 3.44 -14.52 -17.53
N ILE A 189 3.68 -14.73 -16.23
CA ILE A 189 3.25 -13.81 -15.17
C ILE A 189 3.94 -12.46 -15.34
N THR A 190 5.23 -12.43 -15.68
CA THR A 190 5.98 -11.17 -15.90
C THR A 190 5.39 -10.38 -17.08
N TRP A 191 5.03 -11.05 -18.17
CA TRP A 191 4.36 -10.42 -19.31
C TRP A 191 2.97 -9.86 -18.94
N LYS A 192 2.21 -10.60 -18.12
CA LYS A 192 0.90 -10.19 -17.62
C LYS A 192 1.01 -9.05 -16.60
N LEU A 193 2.01 -9.06 -15.73
CA LEU A 193 2.34 -7.96 -14.83
C LEU A 193 2.67 -6.69 -15.63
N GLY A 194 3.39 -6.80 -16.74
CA GLY A 194 3.61 -5.70 -17.69
C GLY A 194 2.30 -5.08 -18.24
N THR A 195 1.23 -5.87 -18.38
CA THR A 195 -0.10 -5.36 -18.76
C THR A 195 -0.76 -4.59 -17.62
N LEU A 196 -0.67 -5.09 -16.39
CA LEU A 196 -1.15 -4.40 -15.18
C LEU A 196 -0.44 -3.07 -14.97
N VAL A 197 0.87 -3.08 -15.21
CA VAL A 197 1.76 -1.92 -15.22
C VAL A 197 1.34 -0.91 -16.29
N SER A 198 0.98 -1.38 -17.50
CA SER A 198 0.42 -0.51 -18.52
C SER A 198 -0.89 0.14 -18.07
N ILE A 199 -1.74 -0.58 -17.32
CA ILE A 199 -2.97 -0.01 -16.76
C ILE A 199 -2.59 1.09 -15.78
N VAL A 200 -1.70 0.84 -14.80
CA VAL A 200 -1.22 1.84 -13.82
C VAL A 200 -0.69 3.11 -14.50
N ARG A 201 0.11 2.97 -15.56
CA ARG A 201 0.61 4.13 -16.34
C ARG A 201 -0.52 4.90 -17.02
N GLN A 202 -1.54 4.20 -17.50
CA GLN A 202 -2.73 4.82 -18.09
C GLN A 202 -3.60 5.53 -17.04
N ILE A 203 -3.61 5.05 -15.79
CA ILE A 203 -4.25 5.74 -14.66
C ILE A 203 -3.54 7.03 -14.34
N LEU A 204 -2.21 7.01 -14.24
CA LEU A 204 -1.40 8.21 -14.02
C LEU A 204 -1.66 9.25 -15.11
N TYR A 205 -1.69 8.83 -16.37
CA TYR A 205 -2.03 9.69 -17.50
C TYR A 205 -3.46 10.24 -17.42
N LEU A 206 -4.45 9.42 -17.06
CA LEU A 206 -5.82 9.89 -16.91
C LEU A 206 -5.97 10.89 -15.76
N VAL A 207 -5.35 10.62 -14.62
CA VAL A 207 -5.32 11.52 -13.47
C VAL A 207 -4.69 12.86 -13.85
N GLU A 208 -3.64 12.83 -14.68
CA GLU A 208 -3.04 14.03 -15.26
C GLU A 208 -4.04 14.82 -16.10
N GLN A 209 -4.73 14.17 -17.04
CA GLN A 209 -5.74 14.83 -17.89
C GLN A 209 -6.92 15.38 -17.08
N ILE A 210 -7.39 14.64 -16.07
CA ILE A 210 -8.45 15.09 -15.16
C ILE A 210 -7.99 16.31 -14.36
N CYS A 211 -6.75 16.32 -13.86
CA CYS A 211 -6.20 17.48 -13.17
C CYS A 211 -6.13 18.71 -14.08
N MET A 212 -5.71 18.54 -15.35
CA MET A 212 -5.70 19.64 -16.32
C MET A 212 -7.11 20.15 -16.66
N ALA A 213 -8.10 19.27 -16.69
CA ALA A 213 -9.49 19.60 -16.96
C ALA A 213 -10.18 20.32 -15.78
N LEU A 214 -10.00 19.82 -14.57
CA LEU A 214 -10.66 20.33 -13.35
C LEU A 214 -9.92 21.52 -12.70
N LYS A 215 -8.60 21.66 -12.92
CA LYS A 215 -7.75 22.72 -12.34
C LYS A 215 -7.98 22.89 -10.84
N ASP A 216 -8.54 24.01 -10.39
CA ASP A 216 -8.75 24.31 -8.97
C ASP A 216 -9.78 23.38 -8.30
N GLU A 217 -10.73 22.83 -9.05
CA GLU A 217 -11.70 21.86 -8.49
C GLU A 217 -11.04 20.53 -8.12
N PHE A 218 -9.89 20.21 -8.73
CA PHE A 218 -9.10 19.02 -8.41
C PHE A 218 -8.60 19.02 -6.96
N ARG A 219 -8.44 20.20 -6.33
CA ARG A 219 -7.99 20.33 -4.92
C ARG A 219 -8.81 19.47 -3.95
N ARG A 220 -10.10 19.26 -4.22
CA ARG A 220 -10.98 18.43 -3.36
C ARG A 220 -10.60 16.94 -3.36
N TYR A 221 -9.96 16.47 -4.42
CA TYR A 221 -9.56 15.07 -4.59
C TYR A 221 -8.11 14.80 -4.18
N VAL A 222 -7.29 15.84 -4.05
CA VAL A 222 -5.88 15.76 -3.62
C VAL A 222 -5.70 15.02 -2.28
N PRO A 223 -6.49 15.25 -1.22
CA PRO A 223 -6.33 14.53 0.05
C PRO A 223 -6.51 13.01 -0.06
N ILE A 224 -7.24 12.55 -1.08
CA ILE A 224 -7.50 11.13 -1.33
C ILE A 224 -6.40 10.54 -2.22
N ILE A 225 -6.00 11.27 -3.26
CA ILE A 225 -5.05 10.78 -4.28
C ILE A 225 -3.59 10.87 -3.78
N LEU A 226 -3.23 11.94 -3.09
CA LEU A 226 -1.86 12.21 -2.68
C LEU A 226 -1.27 11.15 -1.72
N PRO A 227 -1.99 10.65 -0.69
CA PRO A 227 -1.51 9.55 0.13
C PRO A 227 -1.20 8.28 -0.68
N CYS A 228 -2.02 7.96 -1.68
CA CYS A 228 -1.78 6.83 -2.58
C CYS A 228 -0.49 7.05 -3.40
N CYS A 229 -0.28 8.25 -3.96
CA CYS A 229 0.95 8.59 -4.66
C CYS A 229 2.18 8.44 -3.74
N ILE A 230 2.11 8.95 -2.50
CA ILE A 230 3.21 8.85 -1.52
C ILE A 230 3.48 7.40 -1.12
N GLN A 231 2.43 6.57 -1.01
CA GLN A 231 2.55 5.15 -0.74
C GLN A 231 3.30 4.44 -1.88
N VAL A 232 2.97 4.72 -3.15
CA VAL A 232 3.69 4.16 -4.30
C VAL A 232 5.16 4.55 -4.28
N LEU A 233 5.49 5.81 -3.94
CA LEU A 233 6.89 6.23 -3.78
C LEU A 233 7.61 5.49 -2.63
N ARG A 234 6.90 5.17 -1.54
CA ARG A 234 7.45 4.40 -0.41
C ARG A 234 7.66 2.94 -0.75
N ASP A 235 6.72 2.34 -1.47
CA ASP A 235 6.82 0.94 -1.87
C ASP A 235 7.90 0.76 -2.94
N ALA A 236 8.06 1.73 -3.85
CA ALA A 236 9.19 1.79 -4.80
C ALA A 236 10.56 1.78 -4.07
N GLU A 237 10.70 2.56 -2.99
CA GLU A 237 11.92 2.56 -2.16
C GLU A 237 12.15 1.20 -1.47
N ARG A 238 11.09 0.56 -0.97
CA ARG A 238 11.19 -0.76 -0.31
C ARG A 238 11.56 -1.88 -1.29
N CYS A 239 11.00 -1.83 -2.49
CA CYS A 239 11.18 -2.85 -3.52
C CYS A 239 12.39 -2.60 -4.43
N ASN A 240 13.02 -1.42 -4.35
CA ASN A 240 14.04 -0.94 -5.29
C ASN A 240 13.59 -0.97 -6.77
N ASP A 241 12.28 -0.86 -7.01
CA ASP A 241 11.71 -0.75 -8.36
C ASP A 241 11.19 0.67 -8.58
N TYR A 242 11.82 1.37 -9.52
CA TYR A 242 11.55 2.78 -9.80
C TYR A 242 10.93 3.02 -11.17
N THR A 243 10.47 1.95 -11.83
CA THR A 243 9.85 2.01 -13.17
C THR A 243 8.73 3.06 -13.28
N TYR A 244 7.87 3.17 -12.27
CA TYR A 244 6.73 4.13 -12.26
C TYR A 244 7.04 5.47 -11.61
N VAL A 245 8.19 5.60 -10.95
CA VAL A 245 8.50 6.79 -10.16
C VAL A 245 8.65 8.01 -11.08
N GLY A 246 9.23 7.84 -12.28
CA GLY A 246 9.33 8.92 -13.26
C GLY A 246 7.96 9.43 -13.74
N ASP A 247 7.06 8.52 -14.10
CA ASP A 247 5.70 8.86 -14.54
C ASP A 247 4.90 9.51 -13.41
N LEU A 248 5.01 8.98 -12.19
CA LEU A 248 4.35 9.52 -11.00
C LEU A 248 4.85 10.92 -10.65
N LEU A 249 6.16 11.17 -10.73
CA LEU A 249 6.74 12.50 -10.55
C LEU A 249 6.21 13.48 -11.59
N CYS A 250 6.07 13.07 -12.85
CA CYS A 250 5.46 13.89 -13.90
C CYS A 250 4.00 14.23 -13.58
N THR A 251 3.20 13.25 -13.13
CA THR A 251 1.81 13.51 -12.70
C THR A 251 1.75 14.49 -11.52
N LEU A 252 2.65 14.37 -10.55
CA LEU A 252 2.75 15.29 -9.41
C LEU A 252 3.13 16.72 -9.85
N GLU A 253 3.95 16.89 -10.89
CA GLU A 253 4.27 18.21 -11.45
C GLU A 253 3.03 18.89 -12.05
N VAL A 254 2.12 18.12 -12.65
CA VAL A 254 0.88 18.63 -13.24
C VAL A 254 -0.10 19.09 -12.17
N PHE A 255 -0.11 18.46 -10.99
CA PHE A 255 -0.93 18.92 -9.87
C PHE A 255 -0.59 20.37 -9.48
N GLY A 256 0.69 20.75 -9.51
CA GLY A 256 1.12 22.14 -9.36
C GLY A 256 0.56 22.83 -8.10
N GLY A 257 -0.05 24.01 -8.27
CA GLY A 257 -0.61 24.82 -7.17
C GLY A 257 -1.82 24.22 -6.45
N THR A 258 -2.35 23.08 -6.92
CA THR A 258 -3.38 22.33 -6.18
C THR A 258 -2.82 21.62 -4.95
N LEU A 259 -1.49 21.42 -4.89
CA LEU A 259 -0.79 20.76 -3.80
C LEU A 259 -0.44 21.68 -2.63
N ASP A 260 -0.77 22.98 -2.68
CA ASP A 260 -0.29 24.00 -1.73
C ASP A 260 -0.53 23.63 -0.26
N GLU A 261 -1.74 23.19 0.05
CA GLU A 261 -2.13 22.78 1.40
C GLU A 261 -1.46 21.47 1.86
N HIS A 262 -0.96 20.65 0.92
CA HIS A 262 -0.50 19.28 1.17
C HIS A 262 1.01 19.08 0.91
N MET A 263 1.77 20.14 0.63
CA MET A 263 3.22 20.04 0.38
C MET A 263 4.00 19.45 1.54
N HIS A 264 3.53 19.65 2.76
CA HIS A 264 4.16 19.11 3.96
C HIS A 264 4.21 17.57 3.95
N LEU A 265 3.31 16.89 3.22
CA LEU A 265 3.32 15.43 3.04
C LEU A 265 4.23 15.00 1.88
N LEU A 266 4.25 15.76 0.78
CA LEU A 266 5.00 15.42 -0.42
C LEU A 266 6.50 15.70 -0.27
N LEU A 267 6.88 16.80 0.38
CA LEU A 267 8.29 17.21 0.51
C LEU A 267 9.16 16.16 1.22
N PRO A 268 8.75 15.56 2.35
CA PRO A 268 9.52 14.47 2.95
C PRO A 268 9.69 13.26 2.03
N ALA A 269 8.68 12.94 1.21
CA ALA A 269 8.76 11.84 0.24
C ALA A 269 9.76 12.16 -0.89
N LEU A 270 9.75 13.39 -1.42
CA LEU A 270 10.74 13.85 -2.41
C LEU A 270 12.15 13.91 -1.82
N ILE A 271 12.31 14.39 -0.59
CA ILE A 271 13.60 14.45 0.10
C ILE A 271 14.20 13.06 0.30
N ARG A 272 13.37 12.05 0.62
CA ARG A 272 13.81 10.65 0.71
C ARG A 272 14.42 10.18 -0.62
N LEU A 273 13.78 10.49 -1.75
CA LEU A 273 14.32 10.14 -3.08
C LEU A 273 15.69 10.76 -3.35
N PHE A 274 16.03 11.91 -2.74
CA PHE A 274 17.37 12.51 -2.86
C PHE A 274 18.45 11.72 -2.09
N LYS A 275 18.07 11.12 -0.96
CA LYS A 275 18.98 10.45 -0.03
C LYS A 275 19.28 9.01 -0.43
N VAL A 276 18.31 8.32 -1.03
CA VAL A 276 18.43 6.90 -1.37
C VAL A 276 19.55 6.72 -2.42
N ASP A 277 20.25 5.58 -2.36
CA ASP A 277 21.17 5.09 -3.40
C ASP A 277 20.40 4.70 -4.70
N ALA A 278 19.37 5.47 -5.05
CA ALA A 278 18.60 5.34 -6.25
C ALA A 278 19.46 5.72 -7.47
N SER A 279 19.03 5.30 -8.66
CA SER A 279 19.70 5.67 -9.90
C SER A 279 19.85 7.19 -10.01
N VAL A 280 20.90 7.64 -10.70
CA VAL A 280 21.17 9.07 -10.90
C VAL A 280 19.98 9.73 -11.61
N ASP A 281 19.30 9.02 -12.51
CA ASP A 281 18.17 9.52 -13.29
C ASP A 281 16.95 9.83 -12.42
N ILE A 282 16.63 8.97 -11.45
CA ILE A 282 15.48 9.18 -10.55
C ILE A 282 15.74 10.35 -9.61
N ARG A 283 16.96 10.43 -9.08
CA ARG A 283 17.37 11.58 -8.25
C ARG A 283 17.29 12.88 -9.04
N ARG A 284 17.76 12.87 -10.29
CA ARG A 284 17.62 14.01 -11.21
C ARG A 284 16.16 14.37 -11.47
N ALA A 285 15.31 13.37 -11.73
CA ALA A 285 13.88 13.57 -11.94
C ALA A 285 13.23 14.22 -10.72
N ALA A 286 13.49 13.70 -9.51
CA ALA A 286 12.96 14.26 -8.27
C ALA A 286 13.41 15.72 -8.03
N ILE A 287 14.67 16.05 -8.33
CA ILE A 287 15.18 17.43 -8.23
C ILE A 287 14.50 18.35 -9.25
N LYS A 288 14.30 17.88 -10.49
CA LYS A 288 13.58 18.63 -11.53
C LYS A 288 12.11 18.84 -11.19
N THR A 289 11.47 17.84 -10.58
CA THR A 289 10.11 17.96 -10.06
C THR A 289 10.03 19.01 -8.95
N LEU A 290 11.01 19.03 -8.03
CA LEU A 290 11.09 20.07 -7.01
C LEU A 290 11.22 21.47 -7.66
N ILE A 291 12.12 21.65 -8.64
CA ILE A 291 12.30 22.90 -9.39
C ILE A 291 10.99 23.40 -10.02
N ARG A 292 10.19 22.49 -10.58
CA ARG A 292 8.92 22.83 -11.26
C ARG A 292 7.78 23.13 -10.28
N LEU A 293 7.82 22.55 -9.08
CA LEU A 293 6.80 22.75 -8.05
C LEU A 293 7.02 24.01 -7.21
N ILE A 294 8.27 24.35 -6.87
CA ILE A 294 8.59 25.50 -6.00
C ILE A 294 7.91 26.82 -6.44
N PRO A 295 7.88 27.21 -7.74
CA PRO A 295 7.27 28.47 -8.15
C PRO A 295 5.74 28.49 -8.04
N ARG A 296 5.11 27.31 -7.93
CA ARG A 296 3.66 27.15 -7.94
C ARG A 296 3.09 26.98 -6.53
N VAL A 297 3.94 26.84 -5.52
CA VAL A 297 3.56 26.36 -4.21
C VAL A 297 4.33 27.03 -3.07
N GLN A 298 3.68 27.28 -1.95
CA GLN A 298 4.28 27.89 -0.76
C GLN A 298 5.07 26.85 0.04
N VAL A 299 6.38 27.08 0.18
CA VAL A 299 7.33 26.15 0.83
C VAL A 299 7.86 26.67 2.18
N THR A 300 7.24 27.70 2.73
CA THR A 300 7.79 28.53 3.82
C THR A 300 8.22 27.75 5.08
N GLY A 301 7.48 26.70 5.47
CA GLY A 301 7.80 25.87 6.62
C GLY A 301 8.94 24.86 6.42
N HIS A 302 9.32 24.55 5.18
CA HIS A 302 10.25 23.46 4.85
C HIS A 302 11.57 23.92 4.21
N ILE A 303 11.79 25.23 4.11
CA ILE A 303 12.96 25.83 3.45
C ILE A 303 14.27 25.32 4.04
N SER A 304 14.43 25.41 5.37
CA SER A 304 15.67 25.04 6.04
C SER A 304 16.02 23.58 5.80
N THR A 305 15.02 22.69 5.85
CA THR A 305 15.17 21.29 5.51
C THR A 305 15.53 21.10 4.04
N LEU A 306 14.84 21.73 3.09
CA LEU A 306 15.15 21.59 1.67
C LEU A 306 16.56 22.07 1.33
N VAL A 307 16.94 23.25 1.80
CA VAL A 307 18.28 23.80 1.61
C VAL A 307 19.34 22.89 2.22
N HIS A 308 19.10 22.33 3.41
CA HIS A 308 20.03 21.39 4.03
C HIS A 308 20.22 20.12 3.19
N HIS A 309 19.14 19.51 2.70
CA HIS A 309 19.24 18.29 1.89
C HIS A 309 19.86 18.56 0.52
N LEU A 310 19.55 19.70 -0.12
CA LEU A 310 20.21 20.11 -1.36
C LEU A 310 21.71 20.36 -1.16
N LYS A 311 22.12 20.96 -0.03
CA LYS A 311 23.55 21.10 0.32
C LYS A 311 24.24 19.74 0.48
N LEU A 312 23.57 18.76 1.09
CA LEU A 312 24.11 17.40 1.22
C LEU A 312 24.30 16.72 -0.15
N VAL A 313 23.32 16.85 -1.05
CA VAL A 313 23.45 16.31 -2.42
C VAL A 313 24.56 17.03 -3.19
N LEU A 314 24.70 18.34 -2.99
CA LEU A 314 25.77 19.15 -3.61
C LEU A 314 27.17 18.75 -3.13
N ASP A 315 27.35 18.46 -1.83
CA ASP A 315 28.62 18.00 -1.28
C ASP A 315 28.90 16.50 -1.55
N GLY A 316 27.93 15.80 -2.15
CA GLY A 316 28.04 14.40 -2.52
C GLY A 316 29.05 14.11 -3.64
N LYS A 317 29.31 12.81 -3.86
CA LYS A 317 30.28 12.30 -4.85
C LYS A 317 29.80 12.41 -6.30
N ASN A 318 28.51 12.63 -6.53
CA ASN A 318 27.90 12.62 -7.87
C ASN A 318 28.02 13.99 -8.55
N ASN A 319 28.98 14.15 -9.45
CA ASN A 319 29.19 15.40 -10.19
C ASN A 319 28.01 15.75 -11.12
N GLU A 320 27.29 14.75 -11.63
CA GLU A 320 26.24 14.93 -12.64
C GLU A 320 24.97 15.62 -12.14
N LEU A 321 24.71 15.55 -10.83
CA LEU A 321 23.53 16.15 -10.19
C LEU A 321 23.81 17.57 -9.69
N ARG A 322 25.09 17.97 -9.59
CA ARG A 322 25.48 19.25 -8.99
C ARG A 322 24.88 20.44 -9.72
N LYS A 323 24.75 20.35 -11.05
CA LYS A 323 24.12 21.39 -11.85
C LYS A 323 22.63 21.53 -11.53
N ASP A 324 21.86 20.43 -11.56
CA ASP A 324 20.43 20.48 -11.25
C ASP A 324 20.18 20.92 -9.79
N VAL A 325 21.06 20.58 -8.85
CA VAL A 325 20.95 21.04 -7.46
C VAL A 325 21.19 22.54 -7.33
N VAL A 326 22.15 23.10 -8.07
CA VAL A 326 22.36 24.55 -8.10
C VAL A 326 21.17 25.26 -8.73
N ASP A 327 20.60 24.71 -9.81
CA ASP A 327 19.37 25.22 -10.42
C ASP A 327 18.19 25.20 -9.41
N ALA A 328 18.06 24.12 -8.63
CA ALA A 328 17.07 24.04 -7.56
C ALA A 328 17.27 25.08 -6.45
N LEU A 329 18.53 25.34 -6.07
CA LEU A 329 18.85 26.40 -5.10
C LEU A 329 18.57 27.80 -5.66
N CYS A 330 18.81 28.04 -6.96
CA CYS A 330 18.42 29.28 -7.63
C CYS A 330 16.90 29.45 -7.62
N CYS A 331 16.14 28.42 -7.99
CA CYS A 331 14.68 28.48 -7.98
C CYS A 331 14.11 28.72 -6.57
N LEU A 332 14.69 28.12 -5.54
CA LEU A 332 14.35 28.42 -4.14
C LEU A 332 14.68 29.87 -3.78
N ALA A 333 15.86 30.37 -4.18
CA ALA A 333 16.25 31.76 -3.95
C ALA A 333 15.27 32.74 -4.60
N HIS A 334 14.79 32.42 -5.80
CA HIS A 334 13.82 33.22 -6.51
C HIS A 334 12.47 33.27 -5.80
N ALA A 335 11.95 32.11 -5.39
CA ALA A 335 10.65 32.00 -4.73
C ALA A 335 10.61 32.62 -3.32
N LEU A 336 11.72 32.56 -2.58
CA LEU A 336 11.81 33.01 -1.19
C LEU A 336 12.28 34.45 -1.03
N GLY A 337 12.98 34.99 -2.02
CA GLY A 337 13.45 36.37 -2.00
C GLY A 337 14.44 36.68 -0.87
N GLU A 338 14.05 37.53 0.07
CA GLU A 338 14.94 38.05 1.12
C GLU A 338 15.24 37.01 2.21
N ASP A 339 14.30 36.11 2.47
CA ASP A 339 14.44 35.04 3.48
C ASP A 339 15.55 34.04 3.12
N PHE A 340 15.90 33.95 1.83
CA PHE A 340 16.98 33.09 1.37
C PHE A 340 18.39 33.61 1.73
N THR A 341 18.52 34.90 2.08
CA THR A 341 19.84 35.54 2.27
C THR A 341 20.68 34.91 3.37
N ILE A 342 20.03 34.27 4.36
CA ILE A 342 20.68 33.57 5.48
C ILE A 342 21.48 32.36 4.97
N PHE A 343 21.07 31.73 3.87
CA PHE A 343 21.69 30.51 3.36
C PHE A 343 22.84 30.76 2.37
N ILE A 344 22.91 31.96 1.78
CA ILE A 344 23.88 32.33 0.73
C ILE A 344 25.33 32.04 1.13
N PRO A 345 25.85 32.45 2.31
CA PRO A 345 27.27 32.26 2.64
C PRO A 345 27.67 30.78 2.70
N SER A 346 26.77 29.93 3.22
CA SER A 346 27.00 28.49 3.34
C SER A 346 26.96 27.79 1.99
N ILE A 347 26.11 28.22 1.06
CA ILE A 347 26.06 27.67 -0.31
C ILE A 347 27.29 28.12 -1.11
N HIS A 348 27.67 29.40 -0.99
CA HIS A 348 28.84 29.96 -1.69
C HIS A 348 30.14 29.23 -1.32
N LYS A 349 30.32 28.87 -0.04
CA LYS A 349 31.47 28.06 0.40
C LYS A 349 31.52 26.68 -0.29
N LEU A 350 30.37 26.05 -0.54
CA LEU A 350 30.30 24.76 -1.24
C LEU A 350 30.54 24.89 -2.74
N LEU A 351 30.06 25.97 -3.38
CA LEU A 351 30.32 26.26 -4.79
C LEU A 351 31.80 26.47 -5.09
N ILE A 352 32.50 27.21 -4.24
CA ILE A 352 33.95 27.42 -4.35
C ILE A 352 34.70 26.09 -4.17
N LYS A 353 34.33 25.28 -3.16
CA LYS A 353 34.93 23.97 -2.88
C LYS A 353 34.86 23.03 -4.09
N HIS A 354 33.73 23.02 -4.79
CA HIS A 354 33.49 22.13 -5.93
C HIS A 354 33.76 22.77 -7.31
N ARG A 355 34.30 24.00 -7.34
CA ARG A 355 34.64 24.77 -8.57
C ARG A 355 33.48 24.90 -9.56
N LEU A 356 32.25 25.00 -9.07
CA LEU A 356 31.07 25.16 -9.91
C LEU A 356 30.91 26.65 -10.25
N ARG A 357 31.02 27.00 -11.54
CA ARG A 357 30.68 28.35 -12.05
C ARG A 357 29.26 28.31 -12.61
N HIS A 358 28.30 28.85 -11.88
CA HIS A 358 26.91 28.93 -12.33
C HIS A 358 26.54 30.40 -12.55
N LYS A 359 26.50 30.82 -13.82
CA LYS A 359 26.26 32.23 -14.22
C LYS A 359 24.96 32.79 -13.63
N GLU A 360 23.92 31.96 -13.52
CA GLU A 360 22.63 32.35 -12.98
C GLU A 360 22.68 32.56 -11.45
N PHE A 361 23.43 31.72 -10.73
CA PHE A 361 23.55 31.86 -9.29
C PHE A 361 24.39 33.08 -8.91
N ASP A 362 25.48 33.35 -9.64
CA ASP A 362 26.30 34.53 -9.45
C ASP A 362 25.51 35.82 -9.78
N HIS A 363 24.73 35.83 -10.86
CA HIS A 363 23.86 36.96 -11.22
C HIS A 363 22.73 37.18 -10.19
N GLU A 364 22.14 36.11 -9.65
CA GLU A 364 21.09 36.20 -8.63
C GLU A 364 21.66 36.67 -7.28
N ILE A 365 22.85 36.19 -6.89
CA ILE A 365 23.59 36.71 -5.73
C ILE A 365 23.94 38.18 -5.92
N GLU A 366 24.46 38.57 -7.09
CA GLU A 366 24.91 39.93 -7.38
C GLU A 366 23.73 40.92 -7.40
N GLY A 367 22.59 40.55 -8.01
CA GLY A 367 21.36 41.33 -7.96
C GLY A 367 20.80 41.51 -6.55
N ARG A 368 21.03 40.55 -5.64
CA ARG A 368 20.57 40.61 -4.24
C ARG A 368 21.55 41.35 -3.33
N LEU A 369 22.87 41.27 -3.58
CA LEU A 369 23.89 42.09 -2.90
C LEU A 369 23.75 43.57 -3.26
N GLN A 370 23.34 43.90 -4.48
CA GLN A 370 23.05 45.28 -4.87
C GLN A 370 21.82 45.87 -4.18
N ARG A 371 20.75 45.09 -3.96
CA ARG A 371 19.59 45.52 -3.13
C ARG A 371 19.95 45.70 -1.65
N ARG A 372 21.03 45.06 -1.19
CA ARG A 372 21.59 45.20 0.17
C ARG A 372 22.56 46.37 0.35
N ARG A 373 22.88 47.18 -0.68
CA ARG A 373 23.60 48.44 -0.43
C ARG A 373 22.59 49.49 0.05
N PRO A 374 22.57 49.88 1.33
CA PRO A 374 21.92 51.12 1.71
C PRO A 374 22.62 52.25 0.94
N LEU A 375 21.84 53.14 0.34
CA LEU A 375 22.28 54.42 -0.20
C LEU A 375 22.86 55.28 0.94
N ILE A 376 24.06 54.99 1.38
CA ILE A 376 24.86 55.85 2.25
C ILE A 376 26.29 55.80 1.70
N VAL A 377 26.56 56.60 0.67
CA VAL A 377 27.73 57.52 0.57
C VAL A 377 27.49 58.37 -0.70
N ALA A 378 26.97 59.58 -0.52
CA ALA A 378 27.28 60.76 -1.35
C ALA A 378 26.72 62.03 -0.68
N SER A 379 27.19 62.32 0.53
CA SER A 379 27.19 63.69 1.05
C SER A 379 28.58 63.99 1.56
N VAL A 380 29.49 64.25 0.63
CA VAL A 380 30.74 64.97 0.90
C VAL A 380 30.76 66.18 -0.02
N ALA A 381 31.08 67.32 0.61
CA ALA A 381 31.47 68.60 0.02
C ALA A 381 30.35 69.49 -0.57
N ALA A 382 29.78 70.33 0.30
CA ALA A 382 29.37 71.66 -0.10
C ALA A 382 30.64 72.52 -0.36
N PRO A 383 30.80 73.15 -1.53
CA PRO A 383 31.87 74.10 -1.75
C PRO A 383 31.52 75.45 -1.11
N LYS A 384 32.50 76.05 -0.42
CA LYS A 384 32.51 77.47 -0.08
C LYS A 384 32.78 78.28 -1.35
N SER A 385 31.98 79.32 -1.61
CA SER A 385 32.42 80.55 -2.29
C SER A 385 31.36 81.64 -2.12
N ILE A 386 31.60 82.60 -1.22
CA ILE A 386 32.01 84.02 -1.41
C ILE A 386 30.82 84.93 -1.15
#